data_AF-A0A5C6XZE5-F1
#
_entry.id   AF-A0A5C6XZE5-F1
#
_cell.length_a   1.000
_cell.length_b   1.000
_cell.length_c   1.000
_cell.angle_alpha   90.00
_cell.angle_beta   90.00
_cell.angle_gamma   90.00
#
_symmetry.space_group_name_H-M   'P 1'
#
loop_
_entity.id
_entity.type
_entity.pdbx_description
1 polymer ?
#
loop_
_entity_poly.entity_id
_entity_poly.type
_entity_poly.pdbx_seq_one_letter_code
_entity_poly.pdbx_strand_id
1 'polypeptide(L)'
;MLYFLLIPNNYASHKKLALLSLVFVTTYLVPLLILILFKKLKLIKTFNAHSIKERKIPVAMMIVLFYLLGNTIATIAGMRDISLLFYATSAAFTLLYIFFTFQLKISIHLLSLGISTGFFVLLGIIYSYSFPIVVIVNVLLAGVVANARLYLKAHTPKEIYYGFFFGFTAPFGIYYLL
;
A
#
# COMPACT_ATOMS: atom_id res chain seq x y z
N MET A 1 -3.84 -12.06 -3.19
CA MET A 1 -4.73 -13.22 -3.01
C MET A 1 -6.18 -12.89 -3.34
N LEU A 2 -6.83 -11.96 -2.63
CA LEU A 2 -8.25 -11.58 -2.86
C LEU A 2 -8.58 -11.25 -4.31
N TYR A 3 -7.74 -10.47 -5.00
CA TYR A 3 -7.89 -10.18 -6.43
C TYR A 3 -8.12 -11.44 -7.27
N PHE A 4 -7.27 -12.47 -7.11
CA PHE A 4 -7.36 -13.70 -7.91
C PHE A 4 -8.54 -14.60 -7.56
N LEU A 5 -9.11 -14.44 -6.36
CA LEU A 5 -10.28 -15.19 -5.90
C LEU A 5 -11.59 -14.53 -6.36
N LEU A 6 -11.61 -13.20 -6.41
CA LEU A 6 -12.82 -12.43 -6.62
C LEU A 6 -13.00 -11.93 -8.06
N ILE A 7 -11.90 -11.75 -8.79
CA ILE A 7 -11.95 -11.36 -10.20
C ILE A 7 -11.79 -12.62 -11.05
N PRO A 8 -12.77 -12.97 -11.90
CA PRO A 8 -12.65 -14.06 -12.85
C PRO A 8 -11.42 -13.85 -13.73
N ASN A 9 -10.51 -14.81 -13.73
CA ASN A 9 -9.29 -14.76 -14.52
C ASN A 9 -8.88 -16.16 -14.96
N ASN A 10 -8.39 -16.26 -16.20
CA ASN A 10 -7.97 -17.52 -16.81
C ASN A 10 -6.45 -17.76 -16.70
N TYR A 11 -5.78 -17.13 -15.72
CA TYR A 11 -4.36 -17.34 -15.51
C TYR A 11 -4.08 -18.75 -14.98
N ALA A 12 -3.12 -19.43 -15.61
CA ALA A 12 -2.61 -20.69 -15.12
C ALA A 12 -2.04 -20.54 -13.69
N SER A 13 -2.17 -21.58 -12.88
CA SER A 13 -1.75 -21.57 -11.46
C SER A 13 -0.29 -21.17 -11.25
N HIS A 14 0.61 -21.57 -12.15
CA HIS A 14 2.03 -21.19 -12.09
C HIS A 14 2.23 -19.67 -12.27
N LYS A 15 1.43 -18.99 -13.12
CA LYS A 15 1.51 -17.53 -13.28
C LYS A 15 1.00 -16.80 -12.05
N LYS A 16 -0.08 -17.29 -11.44
CA LYS A 16 -0.60 -16.76 -10.16
C LYS A 16 0.44 -16.88 -9.06
N LEU A 17 1.04 -18.06 -8.93
CA LEU A 17 2.07 -18.33 -7.93
C LEU A 17 3.32 -17.47 -8.17
N ALA A 18 3.80 -17.39 -9.42
CA ALA A 18 4.95 -16.55 -9.77
C ALA A 18 4.71 -15.08 -9.41
N LEU A 19 3.53 -14.53 -9.70
CA LEU A 19 3.20 -13.16 -9.32
C LEU A 19 3.13 -12.98 -7.80
N LEU A 20 2.46 -13.89 -7.08
CA LEU A 20 2.38 -13.82 -5.62
C LEU A 20 3.77 -13.91 -4.98
N SER A 21 4.64 -14.77 -5.50
CA SER A 21 6.04 -14.88 -5.07
C SER A 21 6.81 -13.59 -5.35
N LEU A 22 6.67 -13.00 -6.55
CA LEU A 22 7.30 -11.73 -6.89
C LEU A 22 6.87 -10.62 -5.93
N VAL A 23 5.55 -10.50 -5.68
CA VAL A 23 5.00 -9.53 -4.73
C VAL A 23 5.58 -9.79 -3.34
N PHE A 24 5.52 -11.02 -2.83
CA PHE A 24 6.02 -11.35 -1.50
C PHE A 24 7.51 -11.03 -1.32
N VAL A 25 8.34 -11.44 -2.28
CA VAL A 25 9.79 -11.17 -2.26
C VAL A 25 10.03 -9.65 -2.24
N THR A 26 9.40 -8.90 -3.13
CA THR A 26 9.64 -7.46 -3.28
C THR A 26 9.06 -6.62 -2.15
N THR A 27 7.92 -7.01 -1.57
CA THR A 27 7.24 -6.20 -0.54
C THR A 27 7.55 -6.62 0.89
N TYR A 28 8.21 -7.77 1.09
CA TYR A 28 8.55 -8.28 2.42
C TYR A 28 10.04 -8.62 2.56
N LEU A 29 10.55 -9.56 1.75
CA LEU A 29 11.93 -10.04 1.90
C LEU A 29 12.97 -8.98 1.55
N VAL A 30 12.81 -8.30 0.41
CA VAL A 30 13.73 -7.25 -0.04
C VAL A 30 13.78 -6.08 0.96
N PRO A 31 12.65 -5.49 1.40
CA PRO A 31 12.64 -4.47 2.45
C PRO A 31 13.33 -4.92 3.73
N LEU A 32 13.08 -6.15 4.20
CA LEU A 32 13.68 -6.67 5.42
C LEU A 32 15.21 -6.73 5.29
N LEU A 33 15.72 -7.25 4.17
CA LEU A 33 17.16 -7.31 3.89
C LEU A 33 17.78 -5.92 3.81
N ILE A 34 17.12 -4.97 3.14
CA ILE A 34 17.60 -3.59 3.04
C ILE A 34 17.60 -2.90 4.40
N LEU A 35 16.58 -3.11 5.25
CA LEU A 35 16.58 -2.56 6.61
C LEU A 35 17.72 -3.11 7.47
N ILE A 36 18.01 -4.41 7.36
CA ILE A 36 19.17 -5.03 8.02
C ILE A 36 20.47 -4.37 7.54
N LEU A 37 20.60 -4.14 6.22
CA LEU A 37 21.75 -3.45 5.64
C LEU A 37 21.86 -2.01 6.15
N PHE A 38 20.77 -1.24 6.15
CA PHE A 38 20.74 0.14 6.65
C PHE A 38 21.15 0.21 8.12
N LYS A 39 20.76 -0.77 8.94
CA LYS A 39 21.20 -0.84 10.34
C LYS A 39 22.70 -1.11 10.45
N LYS A 40 23.24 -2.04 9.64
CA LYS A 40 24.68 -2.32 9.58
C LYS A 40 25.50 -1.11 9.12
N LEU A 41 24.97 -0.35 8.16
CA LEU A 41 25.58 0.89 7.66
C LEU A 41 25.33 2.11 8.57
N LYS A 42 24.69 1.94 9.73
CA LYS A 42 24.34 3.01 10.69
C LYS A 42 23.44 4.11 10.10
N LEU A 43 22.72 3.82 9.01
CA LEU A 43 21.74 4.73 8.41
C LEU A 43 20.43 4.78 9.22
N ILE A 44 20.11 3.69 9.94
CA ILE A 44 19.04 3.63 10.93
C ILE A 44 19.58 3.14 12.27
N LYS A 45 19.04 3.67 13.37
CA LYS A 45 19.44 3.27 14.73
C LYS A 45 18.69 2.03 15.22
N THR A 46 17.40 1.95 14.90
CA THR A 46 16.49 0.89 15.34
C THR A 46 15.63 0.42 14.17
N PHE A 47 15.06 -0.78 14.28
CA PHE A 47 14.04 -1.25 13.32
C PHE A 47 12.66 -0.63 13.60
N ASN A 48 12.45 -0.09 14.81
CA ASN A 48 11.21 0.54 15.21
C ASN A 48 11.25 2.04 14.88
N ALA A 49 10.55 2.45 13.82
CA ALA A 49 10.49 3.84 13.40
C ALA A 49 9.43 4.64 14.20
N HIS A 50 9.84 5.21 15.33
CA HIS A 50 8.98 5.98 16.23
C HIS A 50 8.78 7.42 15.73
N SER A 51 9.83 8.03 15.19
CA SER A 51 9.82 9.41 14.69
C SER A 51 9.64 9.49 13.17
N ILE A 52 9.21 10.65 12.68
CA ILE A 52 9.16 10.93 11.23
C ILE A 52 10.54 10.78 10.59
N LYS A 53 11.60 11.26 11.27
CA LYS A 53 12.98 11.17 10.78
C LYS A 53 13.40 9.71 10.50
N GLU A 54 13.05 8.79 11.39
CA GLU A 54 13.34 7.36 11.22
C GLU A 54 12.47 6.70 10.14
N ARG A 55 11.29 7.25 9.85
CA ARG A 55 10.37 6.74 8.80
C ARG A 55 10.77 7.16 7.39
N LYS A 56 11.51 8.25 7.22
CA LYS A 56 11.87 8.76 5.89
C LYS A 56 12.58 7.71 5.03
N ILE A 57 13.67 7.14 5.54
CA ILE A 57 14.48 6.18 4.77
C ILE A 57 13.66 4.92 4.41
N PRO A 58 12.98 4.23 5.36
CA PRO A 58 12.13 3.09 5.01
C PRO A 58 11.01 3.43 4.02
N VAL A 59 10.33 4.57 4.17
CA VAL A 59 9.24 4.96 3.26
C VAL A 59 9.78 5.28 1.86
N ALA A 60 10.89 6.02 1.75
CA ALA A 60 11.52 6.33 0.46
C ALA A 60 11.91 5.06 -0.30
N MET A 61 12.48 4.08 0.41
CA MET A 61 12.77 2.77 -0.15
C MET A 61 11.50 2.06 -0.65
N MET A 62 10.42 2.06 0.14
CA MET A 62 9.16 1.43 -0.27
C MET A 62 8.53 2.10 -1.50
N ILE A 63 8.63 3.42 -1.64
CA ILE A 63 8.17 4.15 -2.84
C ILE A 63 8.83 3.57 -4.10
N VAL A 64 10.16 3.44 -4.07
CA VAL A 64 10.94 2.91 -5.20
C VAL A 64 10.56 1.45 -5.47
N LEU A 65 10.52 0.62 -4.44
CA LEU A 65 10.19 -0.81 -4.60
C LEU A 65 8.79 -1.01 -5.18
N PHE A 66 7.78 -0.28 -4.70
CA PHE A 66 6.42 -0.37 -5.24
C PHE A 66 6.32 0.17 -6.67
N TYR A 67 7.04 1.26 -7.00
CA TYR A 67 7.07 1.78 -8.37
C TYR A 67 7.70 0.77 -9.35
N LEU A 68 8.86 0.21 -8.99
CA LEU A 68 9.53 -0.80 -9.81
C LEU A 68 8.68 -2.06 -9.95
N LEU A 69 8.03 -2.51 -8.87
CA LEU A 69 7.11 -3.64 -8.91
C LEU A 69 5.92 -3.36 -9.85
N GLY A 70 5.33 -2.16 -9.79
CA GLY A 70 4.31 -1.72 -10.74
C GLY A 70 4.79 -1.81 -12.19
N ASN A 71 5.98 -1.27 -12.49
CA ASN A 71 6.59 -1.34 -13.82
C ASN A 71 6.81 -2.78 -14.29
N THR A 72 7.37 -3.64 -13.44
CA THR A 72 7.60 -5.04 -13.77
C THR A 72 6.28 -5.74 -14.12
N ILE A 73 5.23 -5.53 -13.32
CA ILE A 73 3.93 -6.16 -13.54
C ILE A 73 3.20 -5.57 -14.75
N ALA A 74 3.37 -4.28 -15.04
CA ALA A 74 2.74 -3.62 -16.18
C ALA A 74 3.18 -4.22 -17.54
N THR A 75 4.38 -4.82 -17.61
CA THR A 75 4.85 -5.54 -18.80
C THR A 75 4.19 -6.91 -19.00
N ILE A 76 3.51 -7.43 -17.98
CA ILE A 76 2.82 -8.74 -18.04
C ILE A 76 1.40 -8.53 -18.58
N ALA A 77 1.13 -9.11 -19.74
CA ALA A 77 -0.17 -9.00 -20.41
C ALA A 77 -1.34 -9.40 -19.50
N GLY A 78 -2.33 -8.50 -19.40
CA GLY A 78 -3.54 -8.66 -18.60
C GLY A 78 -3.42 -8.34 -17.11
N MET A 79 -2.22 -8.05 -16.58
CA MET A 79 -2.04 -7.76 -15.14
C MET A 79 -2.07 -6.26 -14.79
N ARG A 80 -2.72 -5.44 -15.63
CA ARG A 80 -2.75 -3.97 -15.48
C ARG A 80 -3.41 -3.51 -14.18
N ASP A 81 -4.41 -4.24 -13.68
CA ASP A 81 -5.05 -3.92 -12.40
C ASP A 81 -4.07 -4.02 -11.22
N ILE A 82 -3.22 -5.04 -11.26
CA ILE A 82 -2.25 -5.28 -10.19
C ILE A 82 -1.11 -4.26 -10.27
N SER A 83 -0.67 -3.89 -11.48
CA SER A 83 0.29 -2.78 -11.61
C SER A 83 -0.31 -1.45 -11.13
N LEU A 84 -1.58 -1.19 -11.42
CA LEU A 84 -2.33 -0.02 -10.90
C LEU A 84 -2.32 0.01 -9.37
N LEU A 85 -2.56 -1.11 -8.68
CA LEU A 85 -2.49 -1.19 -7.23
C LEU A 85 -1.12 -0.75 -6.68
N PHE A 86 -0.03 -1.21 -7.31
CA PHE A 86 1.32 -0.87 -6.86
C PHE A 86 1.73 0.57 -7.20
N TYR A 87 1.30 1.09 -8.36
CA TYR A 87 1.45 2.51 -8.67
C TYR A 87 0.66 3.40 -7.70
N ALA A 88 -0.57 3.04 -7.37
CA ALA A 88 -1.39 3.74 -6.38
C ALA A 88 -0.72 3.73 -5.00
N THR A 89 -0.15 2.59 -4.60
CA THR A 89 0.59 2.48 -3.34
C THR A 89 1.84 3.35 -3.33
N SER A 90 2.62 3.34 -4.42
CA SER A 90 3.81 4.19 -4.57
C SER A 90 3.47 5.67 -4.52
N ALA A 91 2.41 6.10 -5.22
CA ALA A 91 1.94 7.47 -5.21
C ALA A 91 1.42 7.91 -3.84
N ALA A 92 0.63 7.07 -3.16
CA ALA A 92 0.17 7.33 -1.80
C ALA A 92 1.33 7.46 -0.80
N PHE A 93 2.37 6.63 -0.95
CA PHE A 93 3.57 6.71 -0.11
C PHE A 93 4.40 7.97 -0.43
N THR A 94 4.44 8.39 -1.69
CA THR A 94 5.08 9.64 -2.11
C THR A 94 4.39 10.84 -1.48
N LEU A 95 3.06 10.89 -1.52
CA LEU A 95 2.27 11.91 -0.86
C LEU A 95 2.52 11.91 0.66
N LEU A 96 2.52 10.74 1.29
CA LEU A 96 2.85 10.59 2.71
C LEU A 96 4.26 11.10 3.03
N TYR A 97 5.24 10.83 2.16
CA TYR A 97 6.61 11.32 2.32
C TYR A 97 6.70 12.84 2.21
N ILE A 98 5.91 13.48 1.34
CA ILE A 98 5.78 14.95 1.28
C ILE A 98 5.20 15.47 2.60
N PHE A 99 4.19 14.80 3.16
CA PHE A 99 3.59 15.19 4.43
C PHE A 99 4.53 15.13 5.64
N PHE A 100 5.61 14.34 5.56
CA PHE A 100 6.67 14.37 6.57
C PHE A 100 7.38 15.72 6.67
N THR A 101 7.39 16.53 5.60
CA THR A 101 7.94 17.91 5.64
C THR A 101 7.08 18.83 6.51
N PHE A 102 5.77 18.58 6.58
CA PHE A 102 4.82 19.32 7.42
C PHE A 102 4.68 18.75 8.84
N GLN A 103 5.58 17.85 9.26
CA GLN A 103 5.54 17.15 10.56
C GLN A 103 4.24 16.37 10.81
N LEU A 104 3.50 16.00 9.76
CA LEU A 104 2.31 15.17 9.87
C LEU A 104 2.70 13.69 9.82
N LYS A 105 2.47 12.97 10.92
CA LYS A 105 2.80 11.55 11.02
C LYS A 105 1.59 10.72 10.59
N ILE A 106 1.26 10.77 9.30
CA ILE A 106 0.12 10.01 8.73
C ILE A 106 0.25 8.51 9.04
N SER A 107 -0.87 7.86 9.36
CA SER A 107 -0.89 6.43 9.64
C SER A 107 -0.80 5.59 8.37
N ILE A 108 0.36 4.95 8.16
CA ILE A 108 0.60 4.01 7.03
C ILE A 108 -0.40 2.83 7.05
N HIS A 109 -0.88 2.42 8.23
CA HIS A 109 -1.82 1.31 8.34
C HIS A 109 -3.19 1.69 7.77
N LEU A 110 -3.67 2.89 8.10
CA LEU A 110 -4.92 3.41 7.56
C LEU A 110 -4.78 3.77 6.08
N LEU A 111 -3.61 4.26 5.67
CA LEU A 111 -3.27 4.46 4.25
C LEU A 111 -3.42 3.15 3.46
N SER A 112 -2.84 2.06 3.95
CA SER A 112 -2.92 0.74 3.30
C SER A 112 -4.36 0.21 3.21
N LEU A 113 -5.14 0.32 4.29
CA LEU A 113 -6.55 -0.07 4.28
C LEU A 113 -7.39 0.81 3.35
N GLY A 114 -7.09 2.11 3.29
CA GLY A 114 -7.66 3.04 2.32
C GLY A 114 -7.38 2.60 0.89
N ILE A 115 -6.11 2.35 0.54
CA ILE A 115 -5.69 1.89 -0.80
C ILE A 115 -6.44 0.62 -1.19
N SER A 116 -6.46 -0.39 -0.32
CA SER A 116 -7.19 -1.64 -0.57
C SER A 116 -8.68 -1.39 -0.82
N THR A 117 -9.32 -0.56 0.01
CA THR A 117 -10.74 -0.20 -0.14
C THR A 117 -11.00 0.51 -1.46
N GLY A 118 -10.25 1.57 -1.76
CA GLY A 118 -10.39 2.34 -2.99
C GLY A 118 -10.13 1.51 -4.24
N PHE A 119 -9.15 0.59 -4.17
CA PHE A 119 -8.83 -0.31 -5.27
C PHE A 119 -10.00 -1.24 -5.62
N PHE A 120 -10.62 -1.89 -4.63
CA PHE A 120 -11.78 -2.75 -4.89
C PHE A 120 -13.02 -1.97 -5.33
N VAL A 121 -13.23 -0.75 -4.83
CA VAL A 121 -14.31 0.12 -5.33
C VAL A 121 -14.07 0.48 -6.80
N LEU A 122 -12.84 0.90 -7.14
CA LEU A 122 -12.46 1.23 -8.52
C LEU A 122 -12.64 0.03 -9.46
N LEU A 123 -12.16 -1.16 -9.08
CA LEU A 123 -12.36 -2.37 -9.87
C LEU A 123 -13.84 -2.69 -10.07
N GLY A 124 -14.66 -2.45 -9.04
CA GLY A 124 -16.10 -2.64 -9.17
C GLY A 124 -16.73 -1.72 -10.21
N ILE A 125 -16.25 -0.48 -10.32
CA ILE A 125 -16.66 0.46 -11.36
C ILE A 125 -16.19 -0.01 -12.73
N ILE A 126 -14.90 -0.36 -12.87
CA ILE A 126 -14.30 -0.78 -14.15
C ILE A 126 -14.99 -2.01 -14.73
N TYR A 127 -15.27 -3.01 -13.89
CA TYR A 127 -15.85 -4.29 -14.32
C TYR A 127 -17.37 -4.36 -14.16
N SER A 128 -18.03 -3.27 -13.76
CA SER A 128 -19.46 -3.25 -13.43
C SER A 128 -19.85 -4.39 -12.47
N TYR A 129 -18.98 -4.67 -11.49
CA TYR A 129 -19.13 -5.74 -10.51
C TYR A 129 -19.12 -5.16 -9.10
N SER A 130 -19.77 -5.83 -8.14
CA SER A 130 -19.88 -5.31 -6.78
C SER A 130 -19.03 -6.14 -5.80
N PHE A 131 -18.17 -5.47 -5.02
CA PHE A 131 -17.35 -6.09 -3.96
C PHE A 131 -17.74 -5.60 -2.54
N PRO A 132 -19.04 -5.58 -2.16
CA PRO A 132 -19.50 -4.93 -0.94
C PRO A 132 -18.90 -5.57 0.31
N ILE A 133 -18.76 -6.91 0.34
CA ILE A 133 -18.19 -7.64 1.47
C ILE A 133 -16.74 -7.18 1.73
N VAL A 134 -15.93 -7.07 0.68
CA VAL A 134 -14.52 -6.64 0.81
C VAL A 134 -14.43 -5.21 1.33
N VAL A 135 -15.27 -4.32 0.80
CA VAL A 135 -15.32 -2.91 1.20
C VAL A 135 -15.76 -2.78 2.66
N ILE A 136 -16.84 -3.45 3.06
CA ILE A 136 -17.34 -3.44 4.44
C ILE A 136 -16.28 -3.97 5.40
N VAL A 137 -15.66 -5.11 5.10
CA VAL A 137 -14.62 -5.69 5.94
C VAL A 137 -13.42 -4.75 6.07
N ASN A 138 -12.95 -4.15 4.96
CA ASN A 138 -11.84 -3.20 5.03
C ASN A 138 -12.18 -1.95 5.87
N VAL A 139 -13.39 -1.41 5.75
CA VAL A 139 -13.84 -0.25 6.54
C VAL A 139 -13.96 -0.59 8.02
N LEU A 140 -14.52 -1.75 8.37
CA LEU A 140 -14.58 -2.22 9.76
C LEU A 140 -13.19 -2.43 10.35
N LEU A 141 -12.28 -3.08 9.60
CA LEU A 141 -10.89 -3.23 10.00
C LEU A 141 -10.19 -1.87 10.15
N ALA A 142 -10.48 -0.91 9.28
CA ALA A 142 -9.95 0.45 9.40
C ALA A 142 -10.43 1.12 10.69
N GLY A 143 -11.70 0.95 11.08
CA GLY A 143 -12.23 1.42 12.37
C GLY A 143 -11.52 0.80 13.57
N VAL A 144 -11.34 -0.53 13.56
CA VAL A 144 -10.62 -1.26 14.63
C VAL A 144 -9.18 -0.78 14.74
N VAL A 145 -8.47 -0.67 13.62
CA VAL A 145 -7.08 -0.20 13.59
C VAL A 145 -6.98 1.27 13.98
N ALA A 146 -7.90 2.13 13.54
CA ALA A 146 -7.96 3.53 13.95
C ALA A 146 -8.08 3.65 15.47
N ASN A 147 -9.03 2.93 16.06
CA ASN A 147 -9.23 2.92 17.51
C ASN A 147 -7.97 2.48 18.27
N ALA A 148 -7.33 1.40 17.83
CA ALA A 148 -6.07 0.93 18.44
C ALA A 148 -4.95 1.98 18.36
N ARG A 149 -4.83 2.71 17.24
CA ARG A 149 -3.80 3.74 17.07
C ARG A 149 -4.05 5.00 17.91
N LEU A 150 -5.32 5.37 18.09
CA LEU A 150 -5.72 6.45 19.01
C LEU A 150 -5.50 6.06 20.47
N TYR A 151 -5.92 4.84 20.85
CA TYR A 151 -5.76 4.32 22.21
C TYR A 151 -4.29 4.28 22.65
N LEU A 152 -3.39 3.84 21.75
CA LEU A 152 -1.95 3.84 21.98
C LEU A 152 -1.30 5.23 21.89
N LYS A 153 -2.08 6.30 21.68
CA LYS A 153 -1.61 7.69 21.47
C LYS A 153 -0.52 7.79 20.39
N ALA A 154 -0.53 6.87 19.43
CA ALA A 154 0.49 6.79 18.40
C ALA A 154 0.27 7.81 17.27
N HIS A 155 -0.99 8.24 17.11
CA HIS A 155 -1.49 9.13 16.07
C HIS A 155 -2.65 9.97 16.60
N THR A 156 -2.88 11.11 15.95
CA THR A 156 -4.07 11.94 16.16
C THR A 156 -5.23 11.54 15.22
N PRO A 157 -6.48 11.92 15.52
CA PRO A 157 -7.61 11.64 14.62
C PRO A 157 -7.39 12.18 13.20
N LYS A 158 -6.81 13.37 13.06
CA LYS A 158 -6.52 13.97 11.74
C LYS A 158 -5.56 13.12 10.91
N GLU A 159 -4.48 12.62 11.53
CA GLU A 159 -3.49 11.77 10.86
C GLU A 159 -4.07 10.42 10.40
N ILE A 160 -5.07 9.91 11.13
CA ILE A 160 -5.79 8.68 10.81
C ILE A 160 -6.73 8.91 9.63
N TYR A 161 -7.55 9.97 9.67
CA TYR A 161 -8.47 10.29 8.58
C TYR A 161 -7.72 10.60 7.28
N TYR A 162 -6.69 11.45 7.34
CA TYR A 162 -5.85 11.72 6.17
C TYR A 162 -5.21 10.46 5.61
N GLY A 163 -4.73 9.56 6.48
CA GLY A 163 -4.21 8.27 6.05
C GLY A 163 -5.25 7.49 5.24
N PHE A 164 -6.42 7.25 5.80
CA PHE A 164 -7.46 6.48 5.12
C PHE A 164 -7.92 7.13 3.81
N PHE A 165 -8.24 8.42 3.82
CA PHE A 165 -8.78 9.10 2.65
C PHE A 165 -7.76 9.21 1.52
N PHE A 166 -6.51 9.58 1.79
CA PHE A 166 -5.48 9.62 0.75
C PHE A 166 -5.22 8.23 0.16
N GLY A 167 -5.25 7.20 1.00
CA GLY A 167 -5.15 5.83 0.53
C GLY A 167 -6.32 5.48 -0.39
N PHE A 168 -7.55 5.77 0.04
CA PHE A 168 -8.77 5.50 -0.71
C PHE A 168 -8.79 6.18 -2.08
N THR A 169 -8.36 7.43 -2.18
CA THR A 169 -8.38 8.18 -3.44
C THR A 169 -7.21 7.84 -4.38
N ALA A 170 -6.11 7.28 -3.88
CA ALA A 170 -4.91 7.03 -4.68
C ALA A 170 -5.14 6.10 -5.89
N PRO A 171 -5.86 4.96 -5.78
CA PRO A 171 -6.19 4.13 -6.94
C PRO A 171 -6.93 4.89 -8.04
N PHE A 172 -7.89 5.74 -7.68
CA PHE A 172 -8.63 6.56 -8.65
C PHE A 172 -7.72 7.58 -9.33
N GLY A 173 -6.88 8.28 -8.55
CA GLY A 173 -5.94 9.25 -9.11
C GLY A 173 -4.98 8.62 -10.12
N ILE A 174 -4.45 7.44 -9.82
CA ILE A 174 -3.59 6.70 -10.74
C ILE A 174 -4.34 6.18 -11.96
N TYR A 175 -5.58 5.70 -11.79
CA TYR A 175 -6.40 5.26 -12.91
C TYR A 175 -6.59 6.34 -13.98
N TYR A 176 -6.82 7.59 -13.55
CA TYR A 176 -6.97 8.72 -14.49
C TYR A 176 -5.66 9.15 -15.16
N LEU A 177 -4.50 8.78 -14.60
CA LEU A 177 -3.18 9.15 -15.13
C LEU A 177 -2.60 8.13 -16.11
N LEU A 178 -3.15 6.90 -16.18
CA LEU A 178 -2.64 5.76 -16.97
C LEU A 178 -3.53 5.43 -18.17
#